data_AF-A0A1F3YJN8-F1
#
_entry.id   AF-A0A1F3YJN8-F1
#
_cell.length_a   1.000
_cell.length_b   1.000
_cell.length_c   1.000
_cell.angle_alpha   90.00
_cell.angle_beta   90.00
_cell.angle_gamma   90.00
#
_symmetry.space_group_name_H-M   'P 1'
#
loop_
_entity.id
_entity.type
_entity.pdbx_description
1 polymer ?
#
loop_
_entity_poly.entity_id
_entity_poly.type
_entity_poly.pdbx_seq_one_letter_code
_entity_poly.pdbx_strand_id
1 'polypeptide(L)' 'MPKVQWSGLPPVLREHLFERLRERKITAEDLYQLKAWRESEPEAPDGPWYKDFGSFKICGEGPYPKTFLLRGQAAKGKKL' A
#
# COMPACT_ATOMS: atom_id res chain seq x y z
N MET A 1 -4.24 -1.49 -17.45
CA MET A 1 -3.19 -1.39 -16.41
C MET A 1 -3.21 -2.68 -15.59
N PRO A 2 -2.07 -3.22 -15.13
CA PRO A 2 -2.07 -4.41 -14.28
C PRO A 2 -2.80 -4.15 -12.96
N LYS A 3 -3.28 -5.19 -12.29
CA LYS A 3 -3.81 -5.07 -10.91
C LYS A 3 -2.66 -4.91 -9.92
N VAL A 4 -2.92 -4.26 -8.79
CA VAL A 4 -1.96 -4.26 -7.68
C VAL A 4 -1.77 -5.71 -7.20
N GLN A 5 -0.52 -6.16 -7.19
CA GLN A 5 -0.14 -7.51 -6.83
C GLN A 5 0.10 -7.64 -5.32
N TRP A 6 -0.63 -8.56 -4.69
CA TRP A 6 -0.53 -8.83 -3.24
C TRP A 6 -0.01 -10.23 -2.92
N SER A 7 -0.03 -11.14 -3.89
CA SER A 7 0.48 -12.50 -3.82
C SER A 7 1.81 -12.61 -4.55
N GLY A 8 2.67 -13.54 -4.14
CA GLY A 8 3.98 -13.75 -4.79
C GLY A 8 4.92 -12.55 -4.68
N LEU A 9 4.77 -11.70 -3.66
CA LEU A 9 5.71 -10.60 -3.41
C LEU A 9 7.10 -11.16 -3.13
N PRO A 10 8.18 -10.52 -3.63
CA PRO A 10 9.54 -10.85 -3.21
C PRO A 10 9.63 -10.88 -1.67
N PRO A 11 10.28 -11.90 -1.06
CA PRO A 11 10.29 -12.06 0.39
C PRO A 11 10.74 -10.82 1.17
N VAL A 12 11.81 -10.16 0.71
CA VAL A 12 12.34 -8.92 1.30
C VAL A 12 11.30 -7.79 1.25
N LEU A 13 10.56 -7.67 0.16
CA LEU A 13 9.51 -6.67 0.03
C LEU A 13 8.35 -6.96 1.00
N ARG A 14 7.97 -8.22 1.13
CA ARG A 14 6.93 -8.66 2.06
C ARG A 14 7.32 -8.35 3.51
N GLU A 15 8.54 -8.70 3.90
CA GLU A 15 9.07 -8.42 5.23
C GLU A 15 9.11 -6.92 5.52
N HIS A 16 9.58 -6.12 4.57
CA HIS A 16 9.58 -4.66 4.69
C HIS A 16 8.16 -4.10 4.92
N LEU A 17 7.16 -4.58 4.18
CA LEU A 17 5.77 -4.14 4.38
C LEU A 17 5.26 -4.49 5.79
N PHE A 18 5.59 -5.68 6.31
CA PHE A 18 5.24 -6.06 7.68
C PHE A 18 5.94 -5.20 8.74
N GLU A 19 7.22 -4.89 8.55
CA GLU A 19 7.97 -4.00 9.42
C GLU A 19 7.33 -2.60 9.45
N ARG A 20 7.01 -2.03 8.28
CA ARG A 20 6.36 -0.72 8.18
C ARG A 20 4.98 -0.70 8.83
N LEU A 21 4.15 -1.74 8.64
CA LEU A 21 2.86 -1.87 9.33
C LEU A 21 3.03 -1.78 10.86
N ARG A 22 4.02 -2.49 11.42
CA ARG A 22 4.31 -2.49 12.86
C ARG A 22 4.81 -1.13 13.35
N GLU A 23 5.82 -0.57 12.69
CA GLU A 23 6.40 0.72 13.07
C GLU A 23 5.38 1.87 13.01
N ARG A 24 4.50 1.86 12.01
CA ARG A 24 3.47 2.89 11.84
C ARG A 24 2.24 2.66 12.68
N LYS A 25 2.22 1.61 13.51
CA LYS A 25 1.12 1.26 14.41
C LYS A 25 -0.22 1.21 13.67
N ILE A 26 -0.21 0.62 12.47
CA ILE A 26 -1.42 0.45 11.66
C ILE A 26 -2.39 -0.44 12.43
N THR A 27 -3.59 0.08 12.66
CA THR A 27 -4.58 -0.53 13.56
C THR A 27 -5.31 -1.69 12.88
N ALA A 28 -6.07 -2.48 13.66
CA ALA A 28 -6.94 -3.51 13.09
C ALA A 28 -8.00 -2.90 12.15
N GLU A 29 -8.57 -1.74 12.51
CA GLU A 29 -9.52 -1.02 11.66
C GLU A 29 -8.89 -0.59 10.33
N ASP A 30 -7.68 -0.05 10.37
CA ASP A 30 -6.92 0.29 9.15
C ASP A 30 -6.69 -0.92 8.25
N LEU A 31 -6.42 -2.10 8.85
CA LEU A 31 -6.24 -3.34 8.10
C LEU A 31 -7.55 -3.83 7.46
N TYR A 32 -8.71 -3.58 8.05
CA TYR A 32 -10.00 -3.86 7.41
C TYR A 32 -10.23 -2.97 6.18
N GLN A 33 -9.92 -1.67 6.28
CA GLN A 33 -10.00 -0.76 5.14
C GLN A 33 -9.04 -1.18 4.02
N LEU A 34 -7.82 -1.57 4.37
CA LEU A 34 -6.85 -2.11 3.42
C LEU A 34 -7.36 -3.39 2.76
N LYS A 35 -7.93 -4.32 3.54
CA LYS A 35 -8.48 -5.58 3.01
C LYS A 35 -9.61 -5.32 2.01
N ALA A 36 -10.58 -4.47 2.35
CA ALA A 36 -11.68 -4.13 1.46
C ALA A 36 -11.19 -3.52 0.14
N TRP A 37 -10.19 -2.64 0.20
CA TRP A 37 -9.58 -2.07 -1.00
C TRP A 37 -8.79 -3.10 -1.82
N ARG A 38 -8.13 -4.06 -1.18
CA ARG A 38 -7.45 -5.16 -1.90
C ARG A 38 -8.44 -6.03 -2.67
N GLU A 39 -9.59 -6.30 -2.06
CA GLU A 39 -10.66 -7.11 -2.64
C GLU A 39 -11.37 -6.40 -3.80
N SER A 40 -11.27 -5.07 -3.91
CA SER A 40 -11.78 -4.33 -5.08
C SER A 40 -10.85 -4.39 -6.30
N GLU A 41 -9.73 -5.10 -6.22
CA GLU A 41 -8.75 -5.31 -7.30
C GLU A 41 -8.37 -4.00 -8.05
N PRO A 42 -7.72 -3.05 -7.36
CA PRO A 42 -7.37 -1.76 -7.94
C PRO A 42 -6.32 -1.91 -9.05
N GLU A 43 -6.43 -1.05 -10.06
CA GLU A 43 -5.42 -0.96 -11.12
C GLU A 43 -4.19 -0.17 -10.67
N ALA A 44 -3.02 -0.66 -11.03
CA ALA A 44 -1.73 -0.07 -10.71
C ALA A 44 -1.15 0.63 -11.96
N PRO A 45 -0.83 1.93 -11.90
CA PRO A 45 -0.13 2.61 -12.99
C PRO A 45 1.31 2.11 -13.10
N ASP A 46 1.92 2.35 -14.27
CA ASP A 46 3.30 1.95 -14.53
C ASP A 46 4.30 2.66 -13.62
N GLY A 47 4.00 3.90 -13.21
CA GLY A 47 4.84 4.72 -12.33
C GLY A 47 4.45 4.67 -10.85
N PRO A 48 5.02 5.58 -10.03
CA PRO A 48 4.67 5.70 -8.62
C PRO A 48 3.19 5.98 -8.41
N TRP A 49 2.61 5.39 -7.36
CA TRP A 49 1.22 5.59 -6.97
C TRP A 49 1.04 5.49 -5.45
N TYR A 50 -0.10 6.00 -4.98
CA TYR A 50 -0.49 5.85 -3.59
C TYR A 50 -2.01 5.80 -3.42
N LYS A 51 -2.45 5.09 -2.39
CA LYS A 51 -3.82 5.14 -1.87
C LYS A 51 -3.80 5.77 -0.47
N ASP A 52 -4.66 6.78 -0.28
CA ASP A 52 -4.85 7.45 1.00
C ASP A 52 -6.08 6.90 1.72
N PHE A 53 -5.89 6.39 2.93
CA PHE A 53 -6.92 5.89 3.84
C PHE A 53 -7.25 6.91 4.96
N GLY A 54 -6.64 8.09 4.93
CA GLY A 54 -6.82 9.14 5.93
C GLY A 54 -5.87 8.99 7.12
N SER A 55 -5.90 7.85 7.81
CA SER A 55 -4.99 7.51 8.94
C SER A 55 -3.59 7.15 8.44
N PHE A 56 -3.50 6.43 7.33
CA PHE A 56 -2.26 6.02 6.68
C PHE A 56 -2.39 6.07 5.16
N LYS A 57 -1.26 5.91 4.46
CA LYS A 57 -1.22 5.71 3.02
C LYS A 57 -0.44 4.45 2.71
N ILE A 58 -0.83 3.75 1.65
CA ILE A 58 0.03 2.74 1.02
C ILE A 58 0.54 3.30 -0.30
N CYS A 59 1.84 3.17 -0.52
CA CYS A 59 2.51 3.63 -1.73
C CYS A 59 3.06 2.42 -2.49
N GLY A 60 3.11 2.53 -3.81
CA GLY A 60 3.67 1.51 -4.69
C GLY A 60 4.22 2.09 -5.98
N GLU A 61 4.74 1.20 -6.81
CA GLU A 61 5.26 1.52 -8.15
C GLU A 61 5.07 0.30 -9.04
N GLY A 62 4.55 0.52 -10.25
CA GLY A 62 4.09 -0.57 -11.10
C GLY A 62 3.08 -1.45 -10.34
N PRO A 63 3.12 -2.78 -10.50
CA PRO A 63 2.16 -3.66 -9.82
C PRO A 63 2.40 -3.79 -8.31
N TYR A 64 3.52 -3.30 -7.77
CA TYR A 64 3.93 -3.67 -6.41
C TYR A 64 3.62 -2.59 -5.36
N PRO A 65 3.00 -2.96 -4.22
CA PRO A 65 3.05 -2.14 -3.03
C PRO A 65 4.50 -2.08 -2.50
N LYS A 66 4.92 -0.91 -2.02
CA LYS A 66 6.30 -0.65 -1.60
C LYS A 66 6.44 -0.24 -0.14
N THR A 67 5.53 0.58 0.39
CA THR A 67 5.66 1.06 1.78
C THR A 67 4.35 1.62 2.34
N PHE A 68 4.33 1.84 3.65
CA PHE A 68 3.26 2.53 4.36
C PHE A 68 3.76 3.87 4.91
N LEU A 69 2.94 4.91 4.77
CA LEU A 69 3.20 6.25 5.26
C LEU A 69 2.14 6.66 6.29
N LEU A 70 2.53 7.47 7.27
CA LEU A 70 1.59 8.13 8.17
C LEU A 70 0.82 9.25 7.46
N ARG A 71 -0.33 9.65 8.01
CA ARG A 71 -1.15 10.77 7.51
C ARG A 71 -0.35 12.02 7.11
N GLY A 72 0.63 12.43 7.91
CA GLY A 72 1.42 13.65 7.69
C GLY A 72 2.56 13.52 6.68
N GLN A 73 2.89 12.30 6.22
CA GLN A 73 3.97 12.09 5.26
C GLN A 73 3.47 12.26 3.83
N ALA A 74 4.25 12.98 3.01
CA ALA A 74 3.96 13.20 1.61
C ALA A 74 4.16 11.90 0.81
N ALA A 75 3.18 11.58 -0.05
CA ALA A 75 3.27 10.48 -0.99
C ALA A 75 3.64 11.02 -2.38
N LYS A 76 4.34 10.19 -3.17
CA LYS A 76 4.70 10.49 -4.56
C LYS A 76 3.84 9.67 -5.51
N GLY A 77 3.44 10.26 -6.63
CA GLY A 77 2.81 9.55 -7.74
C GLY A 77 1.32 9.78 -7.88
N LYS A 78 0.68 8.93 -8.69
CA LYS A 78 -0.77 9.01 -8.97
C LYS A 78 -1.58 8.53 -7.76
N LYS A 79 -2.60 9.30 -7.37
CA LYS A 79 -3.55 8.90 -6.34
C LYS A 79 -4.53 7.86 -6.88
N LEU A 80 -4.75 6.79 -6.11
CA LEU A 80 -5.76 5.76 -6.30
C LEU A 80 -6.91 5.89 -5.28
#